data_AF-S8CHD5-F1
#
_entry.id   AF-S8CHD5-F1
#
_cell.length_a   1.000
_cell.length_b   1.000
_cell.length_c   1.000
_cell.angle_alpha   90.00
_cell.angle_beta   90.00
_cell.angle_gamma   90.00
#
_symmetry.space_group_name_H-M   'P 1'
#
loop_
_entity.id
_entity.type
_entity.pdbx_description
1 polymer ?
#
loop_
_entity_poly.entity_id
_entity_poly.type
_entity_poly.pdbx_seq_one_letter_code
_entity_poly.pdbx_strand_id
1 'polypeptide(L)'
;VESVEEDSGYIHCKNLVNSWASSSIDSEANNNKHVLRDYLFFLHVPRTGGRSYLFCSLEKLYSKSQRCPHSYEELKFDPRAQHCRLISTHDDYSLISKFGSENTSVVTILRDPIDRVFSTFEFSVELAARSLRHPNLKSVEETEERLRIKKNETAPPSTLSIWPWKYLAPWVREDMFAR
;
A
#
# COMPACT_ATOMS: atom_id res chain seq x y z
N VAL A 1 -25.71 -25.75 -13.35
CA VAL A 1 -24.37 -26.19 -13.80
C VAL A 1 -23.58 -24.90 -13.93
N GLU A 2 -22.72 -24.46 -13.02
CA GLU A 2 -21.76 -25.14 -12.14
C GLU A 2 -21.31 -24.08 -11.10
N SER A 3 -21.32 -24.37 -9.79
CA SER A 3 -20.92 -23.40 -8.75
C SER A 3 -20.41 -24.10 -7.48
N VAL A 4 -19.39 -24.94 -7.61
CA VAL A 4 -18.86 -25.73 -6.47
C VAL A 4 -17.34 -25.60 -6.26
N GLU A 5 -16.60 -24.88 -7.11
CA GLU A 5 -15.13 -24.76 -6.95
C GLU A 5 -14.65 -23.52 -6.16
N GLU A 6 -15.46 -22.48 -5.97
CA GLU A 6 -15.02 -21.24 -5.31
C GLU A 6 -14.90 -21.32 -3.77
N ASP A 7 -15.53 -22.29 -3.12
CA ASP A 7 -15.64 -22.33 -1.64
C ASP A 7 -14.40 -22.93 -0.95
N SER A 8 -13.69 -23.84 -1.63
CA SER A 8 -12.53 -24.55 -1.04
C SER A 8 -11.35 -23.63 -0.72
N GLY A 9 -11.06 -22.67 -1.62
CA GLY A 9 -9.98 -21.70 -1.47
C GLY A 9 -10.27 -20.67 -0.38
N TYR A 10 -11.51 -20.20 -0.29
CA TYR A 10 -11.92 -19.27 0.76
C TYR A 10 -11.81 -19.91 2.15
N ILE A 11 -12.33 -21.12 2.33
CA ILE A 11 -12.25 -21.85 3.60
C ILE A 11 -10.79 -22.12 3.98
N HIS A 12 -9.95 -22.52 3.03
CA HIS A 12 -8.53 -22.72 3.27
C HIS A 12 -7.83 -21.44 3.76
N CYS A 13 -8.02 -20.32 3.05
CA CYS A 13 -7.47 -19.01 3.44
C CYS A 13 -7.99 -18.56 4.81
N LYS A 14 -9.29 -18.71 5.07
CA LYS A 14 -9.91 -18.38 6.36
C LYS A 14 -9.27 -19.17 7.50
N ASN A 15 -9.11 -20.48 7.32
CA ASN A 15 -8.50 -21.36 8.32
C ASN A 15 -7.02 -21.01 8.54
N LEU A 16 -6.27 -20.74 7.47
CA LEU A 16 -4.87 -20.31 7.55
C LEU A 16 -4.74 -19.01 8.35
N VAL A 17 -5.55 -18.00 8.02
CA VAL A 17 -5.56 -16.69 8.70
C VAL A 17 -5.94 -16.85 10.17
N ASN A 18 -6.98 -17.64 10.48
CA ASN A 18 -7.41 -17.87 11.85
C ASN A 18 -6.34 -18.61 12.69
N SER A 19 -5.69 -19.63 12.10
CA SER A 19 -4.61 -20.37 12.75
C SER A 19 -3.42 -19.47 13.04
N TRP A 20 -3.02 -18.65 12.06
CA TRP A 20 -1.96 -17.67 12.23
C TRP A 20 -2.30 -16.65 13.32
N ALA A 21 -3.48 -16.03 13.26
CA ALA A 21 -3.93 -15.03 14.22
C ALA A 21 -3.94 -15.57 15.66
N SER A 22 -4.41 -16.81 15.83
CA SER A 22 -4.42 -17.47 17.15
C SER A 22 -3.00 -17.71 17.67
N SER A 23 -2.09 -18.19 16.81
CA SER A 23 -0.69 -18.43 17.20
C SER A 23 0.09 -17.15 17.56
N SER A 24 -0.24 -16.02 16.93
CA SER A 24 0.41 -14.74 17.21
C SER A 24 0.03 -14.19 18.59
N ILE A 25 -1.22 -14.37 19.02
CA ILE A 25 -1.72 -13.92 20.33
C ILE A 25 -0.98 -14.62 21.48
N ASP A 26 -0.78 -15.93 21.37
CA ASP A 26 -0.18 -16.73 22.45
C ASP A 26 1.33 -16.48 22.64
N SER A 27 2.03 -16.07 21.58
CA SER A 27 3.47 -15.78 21.64
C SER A 27 3.82 -14.44 22.32
N GLU A 28 2.91 -13.46 22.31
CA GLU A 28 3.18 -12.08 22.78
C GLU A 28 2.54 -11.74 24.14
N ALA A 29 1.52 -12.50 24.58
CA ALA A 29 0.76 -12.20 25.79
C ALA A 29 1.53 -12.40 27.12
N ASN A 30 2.65 -13.14 27.10
CA ASN A 30 3.30 -13.57 28.34
C ASN A 30 4.01 -12.46 29.15
N ASN A 31 4.04 -11.19 28.70
CA ASN A 31 4.71 -10.11 29.45
C ASN A 31 4.10 -8.69 29.33
N ASN A 32 2.92 -8.49 28.71
CA ASN A 32 2.21 -7.19 28.63
C ASN A 32 3.05 -5.97 28.18
N LYS A 33 4.22 -6.18 27.58
CA LYS A 33 5.10 -5.13 27.08
C LYS A 33 5.23 -5.28 25.58
N HIS A 34 4.27 -4.72 24.85
CA HIS A 34 4.43 -4.48 23.41
C HIS A 34 5.49 -3.39 23.20
N VAL A 35 6.76 -3.77 23.29
CA VAL A 35 7.89 -2.90 22.96
C VAL A 35 8.10 -2.98 21.47
N LEU A 36 8.05 -1.82 20.79
CA LEU A 36 8.42 -1.74 19.38
C LEU A 36 9.85 -2.26 19.21
N ARG A 37 10.02 -3.19 18.27
CA ARG A 37 11.33 -3.72 17.87
C ARG A 37 12.13 -2.64 17.13
N ASP A 38 13.35 -2.99 16.70
CA ASP A 38 14.28 -2.05 16.06
C ASP A 38 13.70 -1.38 14.81
N TYR A 39 12.92 -2.14 14.02
CA TYR A 39 12.23 -1.65 12.83
C TYR A 39 10.71 -1.67 13.03
N LEU A 40 10.04 -0.63 12.54
CA LEU A 40 8.59 -0.58 12.40
C LEU A 40 8.22 -0.50 10.92
N PHE A 41 7.58 -1.56 10.43
CA PHE A 41 7.01 -1.61 9.10
C PHE A 41 5.53 -1.23 9.18
N PHE A 42 5.19 -0.11 8.56
CA PHE A 42 3.82 0.25 8.26
C PHE A 42 3.44 -0.33 6.89
N LEU A 43 2.74 -1.47 6.91
CA LEU A 43 2.17 -2.08 5.71
C LEU A 43 0.87 -1.35 5.37
N HIS A 44 0.99 -0.34 4.52
CA HIS A 44 -0.10 0.53 4.13
C HIS A 44 -0.92 -0.09 3.00
N VAL A 45 -2.11 -0.61 3.35
CA VAL A 45 -3.13 -0.94 2.36
C VAL A 45 -3.79 0.36 1.85
N PRO A 46 -3.84 0.61 0.52
CA PRO A 46 -4.49 1.80 -0.02
C PRO A 46 -5.94 1.94 0.43
N ARG A 47 -6.39 3.20 0.58
CA ARG A 47 -7.78 3.58 0.91
C ARG A 47 -8.30 3.11 2.28
N THR A 48 -7.39 2.84 3.22
CA THR A 48 -7.73 2.53 4.62
C THR A 48 -7.49 3.69 5.60
N GLY A 49 -7.22 4.91 5.10
CA GLY A 49 -6.83 6.05 5.95
C GLY A 49 -5.36 6.03 6.37
N GLY A 50 -4.57 5.07 5.88
CA GLY A 50 -3.19 4.90 6.30
C GLY A 50 -2.25 6.08 6.03
N ARG A 51 -2.47 6.89 4.99
CA ARG A 51 -1.71 8.14 4.78
C ARG A 51 -1.88 9.12 5.94
N SER A 52 -3.10 9.27 6.44
CA SER A 52 -3.38 10.12 7.61
C SER A 52 -2.72 9.55 8.86
N TYR A 53 -2.82 8.25 9.08
CA TYR A 53 -2.18 7.60 10.22
C TYR A 53 -0.65 7.71 10.20
N LEU A 54 -0.03 7.50 9.03
CA LEU A 54 1.41 7.67 8.86
C LEU A 54 1.85 9.09 9.22
N PHE A 55 1.24 10.10 8.60
CA PHE A 55 1.67 11.49 8.73
C PHE A 55 1.31 12.11 10.09
N CYS A 56 0.10 11.84 10.58
CA CYS A 56 -0.40 12.46 11.82
C CYS A 56 0.07 11.71 13.07
N SER A 57 0.34 10.41 12.98
CA SER A 57 0.69 9.59 14.14
C SER A 57 2.11 9.04 14.04
N LEU A 58 2.40 8.11 13.12
CA LEU A 58 3.67 7.37 13.12
C LEU A 58 4.88 8.29 12.91
N GLU A 59 4.83 9.18 11.91
CA GLU A 59 5.93 10.10 11.65
C GLU A 59 6.22 11.03 12.83
N LYS A 60 5.25 11.31 13.70
CA LYS A 60 5.48 12.14 14.89
C LYS A 60 6.31 11.41 15.96
N LEU A 61 6.34 10.08 15.94
CA LEU A 61 7.10 9.25 16.87
C LEU A 61 8.56 9.04 16.45
N TYR A 62 8.91 9.35 15.19
CA TYR A 62 10.24 9.12 14.63
C TYR A 62 10.87 10.44 14.13
N SER A 63 12.16 10.63 14.45
CA SER A 63 12.93 11.74 13.90
C SER A 63 13.11 11.59 12.39
N LYS A 64 13.40 12.68 11.67
CA LYS A 64 13.56 12.63 10.21
C LYS A 64 14.61 11.61 9.74
N SER A 65 15.71 11.43 10.48
CA SER A 65 16.76 10.45 10.15
C SER A 65 16.33 9.00 10.39
N GLN A 66 15.33 8.78 11.24
CA GLN A 66 14.78 7.44 11.49
C GLN A 66 13.70 7.06 10.47
N ARG A 67 13.27 7.97 9.61
CA ARG A 67 12.28 7.69 8.55
C ARG A 67 13.00 7.20 7.31
N CYS A 68 12.70 5.98 6.89
CA CYS A 68 13.24 5.46 5.66
C CYS A 68 12.61 6.16 4.43
N PRO A 69 13.29 6.16 3.28
CA PRO A 69 12.71 6.62 2.02
C PRO A 69 11.38 5.92 1.74
N HIS A 70 10.41 6.66 1.19
CA HIS A 70 9.13 6.07 0.80
C HIS A 70 9.32 5.09 -0.36
N SER A 71 8.83 3.86 -0.20
CA SER A 71 8.74 2.89 -1.29
C SER A 71 7.30 2.40 -1.38
N TYR A 72 6.59 2.77 -2.45
CA TYR A 72 5.19 2.38 -2.64
C TYR A 72 5.03 1.08 -3.42
N GLU A 73 6.05 0.67 -4.20
CA GLU A 73 6.10 -0.62 -4.88
C GLU A 73 7.52 -1.16 -4.76
N GLU A 74 7.67 -2.31 -4.11
CA GLU A 74 8.91 -3.01 -3.83
C GLU A 74 9.93 -2.20 -3.02
N LEU A 75 10.45 -2.75 -1.94
CA LEU A 75 11.49 -2.08 -1.15
C LEU A 75 12.81 -2.02 -1.95
N LYS A 76 13.18 -0.83 -2.44
CA LYS A 76 14.38 -0.61 -3.28
C LYS A 76 15.67 -0.32 -2.51
N PHE A 77 15.66 -0.49 -1.20
CA PHE A 77 16.81 -0.21 -0.34
C PHE A 77 16.90 -1.23 0.79
N ASP A 78 18.08 -1.36 1.39
CA ASP A 78 18.27 -2.12 2.63
C ASP A 78 18.17 -1.16 3.83
N PRO A 79 17.08 -1.22 4.64
CA PRO A 79 16.94 -0.48 5.89
C PRO A 79 18.13 -0.60 6.83
N ARG A 80 18.83 -1.74 6.85
CA ARG A 80 20.02 -1.95 7.70
C ARG A 80 21.17 -1.05 7.29
N ALA A 81 21.36 -0.86 5.99
CA ALA A 81 22.41 -0.01 5.44
C ALA A 81 22.12 1.49 5.62
N GLN A 82 20.84 1.87 5.74
CA GLN A 82 20.42 3.26 5.86
C GLN A 82 20.22 3.75 7.31
N HIS A 83 20.37 2.86 8.31
CA HIS A 83 20.19 3.18 9.73
C HIS A 83 18.84 3.85 10.09
N CYS A 84 17.81 3.63 9.28
CA CYS A 84 16.45 4.13 9.50
C CYS A 84 15.58 3.03 10.13
N ARG A 85 14.46 3.42 10.76
CA ARG A 85 13.62 2.51 11.58
C ARG A 85 12.17 2.44 11.14
N LEU A 86 11.58 3.54 10.66
CA LEU A 86 10.20 3.59 10.19
C LEU A 86 10.15 3.39 8.68
N ILE A 87 9.49 2.33 8.24
CA ILE A 87 9.34 1.97 6.83
C ILE A 87 7.85 1.99 6.51
N SER A 88 7.45 2.71 5.47
CA SER A 88 6.08 2.68 4.97
C SER A 88 6.08 2.13 3.56
N THR A 89 5.28 1.08 3.32
CA THR A 89 5.19 0.40 2.02
C THR A 89 3.78 -0.09 1.73
N HIS A 90 3.45 -0.31 0.46
CA HIS A 90 2.25 -1.06 0.05
C HIS A 90 2.52 -2.55 -0.18
N ASP A 91 3.75 -3.03 0.06
CA ASP A 91 4.09 -4.44 0.00
C ASP A 91 3.31 -5.26 1.04
N ASP A 92 3.23 -6.58 0.82
CA ASP A 92 2.58 -7.50 1.74
C ASP A 92 3.50 -7.98 2.88
N TYR A 93 2.94 -8.81 3.77
CA TYR A 93 3.61 -9.31 4.97
C TYR A 93 4.85 -10.17 4.67
N SER A 94 5.00 -10.71 3.45
CA SER A 94 6.18 -11.48 3.04
C SER A 94 7.47 -10.68 3.14
N LEU A 95 7.40 -9.35 3.13
CA LEU A 95 8.55 -8.47 3.29
C LEU A 95 9.34 -8.74 4.58
N ILE A 96 8.67 -9.19 5.64
CA ILE A 96 9.28 -9.48 6.94
C ILE A 96 10.29 -10.63 6.84
N SER A 97 10.07 -11.59 5.93
CA SER A 97 11.00 -12.70 5.70
C SER A 97 12.40 -12.22 5.29
N LYS A 98 12.49 -11.02 4.67
CA LYS A 98 13.76 -10.42 4.25
C LYS A 98 14.54 -9.76 5.39
N PHE A 99 13.86 -9.40 6.49
CA PHE A 99 14.43 -8.59 7.58
C PHE A 99 14.53 -9.32 8.93
N GLY A 100 13.91 -10.50 9.05
CA GLY A 100 13.88 -11.28 10.28
C GLY A 100 12.77 -10.80 11.22
N SER A 101 11.93 -11.73 11.66
CA SER A 101 10.79 -11.49 12.55
C SER A 101 11.21 -10.96 13.92
N GLU A 102 12.38 -11.36 14.42
CA GLU A 102 12.88 -11.04 15.77
C GLU A 102 13.06 -9.53 16.02
N ASN A 103 13.40 -8.78 14.96
CA ASN A 103 13.77 -7.36 15.04
C ASN A 103 12.74 -6.44 14.39
N THR A 104 11.59 -6.98 13.98
CA THR A 104 10.62 -6.27 13.15
C THR A 104 9.26 -6.21 13.84
N SER A 105 8.78 -5.00 14.11
CA SER A 105 7.38 -4.75 14.44
C SER A 105 6.62 -4.35 13.18
N VAL A 106 5.37 -4.79 13.08
CA VAL A 106 4.51 -4.47 11.94
C VAL A 106 3.21 -3.84 12.42
N VAL A 107 2.81 -2.78 11.74
CA VAL A 107 1.51 -2.15 11.91
C VAL A 107 0.84 -2.04 10.56
N THR A 108 -0.46 -2.31 10.52
CA THR A 108 -1.29 -2.12 9.33
C THR A 108 -2.65 -1.59 9.75
N ILE A 109 -3.34 -0.93 8.82
CA ILE A 109 -4.71 -0.47 9.02
C ILE A 109 -5.57 -1.10 7.96
N LEU A 110 -6.58 -1.82 8.43
CA LEU A 110 -7.60 -2.43 7.61
C LEU A 110 -8.89 -1.62 7.67
N ARG A 111 -9.73 -1.82 6.65
CA ARG A 111 -11.05 -1.22 6.50
C ARG A 111 -12.00 -2.31 6.02
N ASP A 112 -13.28 -2.13 6.28
CA ASP A 112 -14.34 -2.94 5.65
C ASP A 112 -14.05 -3.10 4.14
N PRO A 113 -14.06 -4.33 3.61
CA PRO A 113 -13.65 -4.58 2.23
C PRO A 113 -14.56 -3.90 1.21
N ILE A 114 -15.86 -3.80 1.47
CA ILE A 114 -16.84 -3.18 0.56
C ILE A 114 -16.62 -1.68 0.51
N ASP A 115 -16.51 -1.03 1.67
CA ASP A 115 -16.20 0.39 1.76
C ASP A 115 -14.85 0.74 1.10
N ARG A 116 -13.85 -0.14 1.26
CA ARG A 116 -12.53 0.05 0.64
C ARG A 116 -12.65 0.00 -0.89
N VAL A 117 -13.43 -0.93 -1.44
CA VAL A 117 -13.67 -1.05 -2.88
C VAL A 117 -14.35 0.21 -3.41
N PHE A 118 -15.45 0.65 -2.81
CA PHE A 118 -16.13 1.89 -3.23
C PHE A 118 -15.21 3.09 -3.17
N SER A 119 -14.48 3.26 -2.07
CA SER A 119 -13.54 4.37 -1.92
C SER A 119 -12.36 4.31 -2.90
N THR A 120 -11.99 3.12 -3.37
CA THR A 120 -10.98 2.94 -4.41
C THR A 120 -11.52 3.30 -5.78
N PHE A 121 -12.74 2.87 -6.08
CA PHE A 121 -13.43 3.17 -7.32
C PHE A 121 -13.68 4.68 -7.48
N GLU A 122 -14.28 5.32 -6.48
CA GLU A 122 -14.54 6.78 -6.48
C GLU A 122 -13.26 7.58 -6.69
N PHE A 123 -12.18 7.19 -6.03
CA PHE A 123 -10.89 7.87 -6.21
C PHE A 123 -10.29 7.63 -7.60
N SER A 124 -10.55 6.47 -8.21
CA SER A 124 -10.12 6.18 -9.58
C SER A 124 -10.90 7.05 -10.58
N VAL A 125 -12.20 7.24 -10.36
CA VAL A 125 -13.05 8.20 -11.09
C VAL A 125 -12.52 9.62 -10.93
N GLU A 126 -12.22 10.07 -9.71
CA GLU A 126 -11.66 11.40 -9.46
C GLU A 126 -10.33 11.60 -10.20
N LEU A 127 -9.41 10.62 -10.15
CA LEU A 127 -8.14 10.69 -10.85
C LEU A 127 -8.31 10.75 -12.37
N ALA A 128 -9.19 9.91 -12.92
CA ALA A 128 -9.48 9.87 -14.35
C ALA A 128 -10.13 11.18 -14.83
N ALA A 129 -11.06 11.75 -14.06
CA ALA A 129 -11.74 12.99 -14.41
C ALA A 129 -10.78 14.19 -14.56
N ARG A 130 -9.62 14.18 -13.89
CA ARG A 130 -8.59 15.22 -14.06
C ARG A 130 -8.04 15.27 -15.49
N SER A 131 -8.11 14.17 -16.23
CA SER A 131 -7.69 14.10 -17.61
C SER A 131 -8.69 14.77 -18.57
N LEU A 132 -9.95 15.00 -18.17
CA LEU A 132 -10.97 15.63 -19.02
C LEU A 132 -10.69 17.11 -19.34
N ARG A 133 -9.69 17.72 -18.68
CA ARG A 133 -9.16 19.03 -19.10
C ARG A 133 -8.42 18.98 -20.46
N HIS A 134 -8.06 17.79 -20.91
CA HIS A 134 -7.39 17.56 -22.20
C HIS A 134 -8.43 17.27 -23.28
N PRO A 135 -8.19 17.67 -24.54
CA PRO A 135 -9.17 17.53 -25.62
C PRO A 135 -9.44 16.07 -26.02
N ASN A 136 -8.48 15.16 -25.82
CA ASN A 136 -8.60 13.74 -26.14
C ASN A 136 -7.54 12.93 -25.39
N LEU A 137 -7.68 11.59 -25.41
CA LEU A 137 -6.75 10.64 -24.79
C LEU A 137 -5.31 10.84 -25.24
N LYS A 138 -5.08 11.06 -26.54
CA LYS A 138 -3.73 11.25 -27.09
C LYS A 138 -3.02 12.45 -26.45
N SER A 139 -3.73 13.56 -26.23
CA SER A 139 -3.18 14.73 -25.54
C SER A 139 -2.79 14.44 -24.09
N VAL A 140 -3.51 13.54 -23.42
CA VAL A 140 -3.18 13.09 -22.06
C VAL A 140 -1.88 12.28 -22.09
N GLU A 141 -1.79 11.28 -22.96
CA GLU A 141 -0.61 10.41 -23.11
C GLU A 141 0.65 11.21 -23.45
N GLU A 142 0.56 12.14 -24.40
CA GLU A 142 1.67 13.04 -24.75
C GLU A 142 2.12 13.91 -23.56
N THR A 143 1.17 14.36 -22.73
CA THR A 143 1.47 15.15 -21.53
C THR A 143 2.12 14.28 -20.45
N GLU A 144 1.60 13.08 -20.21
CA GLU A 144 2.13 12.13 -19.24
C GLU A 144 3.55 11.69 -19.61
N GLU A 145 3.80 11.39 -20.88
CA GLU A 145 5.15 11.01 -21.34
C GLU A 145 6.15 12.15 -21.18
N ARG A 146 5.76 13.39 -21.51
CA ARG A 146 6.60 14.57 -21.25
C ARG A 146 6.90 14.75 -19.76
N LEU A 147 5.92 14.52 -18.89
CA LEU A 147 6.10 14.61 -17.44
C LEU A 147 6.98 13.47 -16.90
N ARG A 148 6.86 12.26 -17.48
CA ARG A 148 7.70 11.11 -17.13
C ARG A 148 9.16 11.37 -17.49
N ILE A 149 9.44 11.88 -18.68
CA ILE A 149 10.79 12.24 -19.13
C ILE A 149 11.40 13.35 -18.25
N LYS A 150 10.58 14.31 -17.78
CA LYS A 150 11.04 15.40 -16.90
C LYS A 150 11.23 14.98 -15.45
N LYS A 151 10.69 13.85 -15.00
CA LYS A 151 10.88 13.39 -13.62
C LYS A 151 12.28 12.80 -13.48
N ASN A 152 13.13 13.48 -12.70
CA ASN A 152 14.34 12.87 -12.15
C ASN A 152 13.96 11.72 -11.20
N GLU A 153 14.87 10.76 -11.01
CA GLU A 153 14.70 9.56 -10.15
C GLU A 153 14.28 9.88 -8.70
N THR A 154 14.47 11.13 -8.24
CA THR A 154 14.15 11.60 -6.89
C THR A 154 12.71 12.10 -6.70
N ALA A 155 11.91 12.20 -7.76
CA ALA A 155 10.53 12.67 -7.64
C ALA A 155 9.63 11.59 -7.01
N PRO A 156 8.70 11.95 -6.11
CA PRO A 156 7.77 10.98 -5.52
C PRO A 156 7.02 10.22 -6.64
N PRO A 157 6.78 8.91 -6.49
CA PRO A 157 6.01 8.16 -7.47
C PRO A 157 4.62 8.79 -7.64
N SER A 158 4.15 8.79 -8.89
CA SER A 158 2.83 9.35 -9.22
C SER A 158 1.76 8.47 -8.60
N THR A 159 0.62 9.03 -8.20
CA THR A 159 -0.55 8.21 -7.82
C THR A 159 -0.93 7.25 -8.95
N LEU A 160 -0.74 7.66 -10.21
CA LEU A 160 -0.98 6.83 -11.40
C LEU A 160 0.05 5.70 -11.59
N SER A 161 1.15 5.69 -10.84
CA SER A 161 2.16 4.63 -10.90
C SER A 161 2.11 3.71 -9.68
N ILE A 162 1.04 3.77 -8.89
CA ILE A 162 0.89 3.02 -7.64
C ILE A 162 -0.34 2.11 -7.74
N TRP A 163 -0.22 0.87 -7.27
CA TRP A 163 -1.37 -0.03 -7.12
C TRP A 163 -2.44 0.53 -6.16
N PRO A 164 -3.75 0.42 -6.47
CA PRO A 164 -4.33 -0.19 -7.67
C PRO A 164 -4.55 0.80 -8.83
N TRP A 165 -4.31 2.09 -8.63
CA TRP A 165 -4.70 3.15 -9.58
C TRP A 165 -3.94 3.10 -10.90
N LYS A 166 -2.73 2.52 -10.92
CA LYS A 166 -1.99 2.27 -12.15
C LYS A 166 -2.78 1.45 -13.19
N TYR A 167 -3.74 0.65 -12.73
CA TYR A 167 -4.63 -0.12 -13.59
C TYR A 167 -6.01 0.52 -13.71
N LEU A 168 -6.58 0.97 -12.60
CA LEU A 168 -7.96 1.46 -12.58
C LEU A 168 -8.12 2.84 -13.23
N ALA A 169 -7.20 3.77 -13.00
CA ALA A 169 -7.34 5.13 -13.50
C ALA A 169 -7.28 5.20 -15.05
N PRO A 170 -6.37 4.48 -15.75
CA PRO A 170 -6.39 4.41 -17.21
C PRO A 170 -7.70 3.84 -17.76
N TRP A 171 -8.21 2.75 -17.18
CA TRP A 171 -9.47 2.13 -17.62
C TRP A 171 -10.67 3.08 -17.48
N VAL A 172 -10.82 3.73 -16.32
CA VAL A 172 -11.91 4.70 -16.12
C VAL A 172 -11.75 5.91 -17.05
N ARG A 173 -10.52 6.36 -17.29
CA ARG A 173 -10.24 7.47 -18.19
C ARG A 173 -10.65 7.14 -19.62
N GLU A 174 -10.35 5.94 -20.11
CA GLU A 174 -10.79 5.48 -21.43
C GLU A 174 -12.32 5.49 -21.56
N ASP A 175 -13.05 4.96 -20.57
CA ASP A 175 -14.51 4.99 -20.55
C ASP A 175 -15.05 6.43 -20.57
N MET A 176 -14.42 7.35 -19.83
CA MET A 176 -14.85 8.75 -19.80
C MET A 176 -14.69 9.47 -21.13
N PHE A 177 -13.62 9.22 -21.89
CA PHE A 177 -13.41 9.83 -23.21
C PHE A 177 -14.22 9.18 -24.33
N ALA A 178 -14.82 8.01 -24.09
CA ALA A 178 -15.71 7.35 -25.03
C ALA A 178 -17.17 7.85 -24.96
N ARG A 179 -17.51 8.68 -23.97
CA ARG A 179 -18.84 9.26 -23.74
C ARG A 179 -18.94 10.67 -24.28
#